data_AF-A0A1A8CUB9-F1
#
_entry.id   AF-A0A1A8CUB9-F1
#
_cell.length_a   1.000
_cell.length_b   1.000
_cell.length_c   1.000
_cell.angle_alpha   90.00
_cell.angle_beta   90.00
_cell.angle_gamma   90.00
#
_symmetry.space_group_name_H-M   'P 1'
#
loop_
_entity.id
_entity.type
_entity.pdbx_description
1 polymer ?
#
loop_
_entity_poly.entity_id
_entity_poly.type
_entity_poly.pdbx_seq_one_letter_code
_entity_poly.pdbx_strand_id
1 'polypeptide(L)'
;MEDTFGQQSKLDFENLLNETSHALRSTFVSKHQRFDEFFLDLLENTERSLNEMFRYYTGGNVNLEEMLNDFWSRLLERMFTLLNSQYVITEDYLECISKYIDQLKPFGDVPRKLKAQITRAFIAARTFVQGLSVGREVAQRVSKVSSTAACIKALTKMLYCPYCQGSIGVKPCKNYCLNVMKGCLANQADLDPEWNQYIDAMLL
;
A
#
# COMPACT_ATOMS: atom_id res chain seq x y z
N MET A 1 1.83 -42.66 -62.95
CA MET A 1 2.40 -41.48 -63.64
C MET A 1 1.65 -40.23 -63.21
N GLU A 2 0.31 -40.25 -63.27
CA GLU A 2 -0.57 -39.21 -62.73
C GLU A 2 -0.39 -38.95 -61.23
N ASP A 3 -0.31 -40.01 -60.41
CA ASP A 3 -0.06 -39.87 -58.96
C ASP A 3 1.25 -39.13 -58.63
N THR A 4 2.29 -39.39 -59.42
CA THR A 4 3.61 -38.77 -59.26
C THR A 4 3.56 -37.28 -59.59
N PHE A 5 2.86 -36.90 -60.66
CA PHE A 5 2.65 -35.49 -61.00
C PHE A 5 1.74 -34.79 -59.99
N GLY A 6 0.71 -35.46 -59.47
CA GLY A 6 -0.14 -34.93 -58.41
C GLY A 6 0.63 -34.63 -57.11
N GLN A 7 1.55 -35.52 -56.72
CA GLN A 7 2.44 -35.28 -55.58
C GLN A 7 3.40 -34.11 -55.81
N GLN A 8 3.98 -34.00 -57.00
CA GLN A 8 4.89 -32.89 -57.32
C GLN A 8 4.15 -31.54 -57.31
N SER A 9 2.98 -31.45 -57.93
CA SER A 9 2.18 -30.21 -57.93
C SER A 9 1.76 -29.77 -56.52
N LYS A 10 1.47 -30.74 -55.63
CA LYS A 10 1.19 -30.45 -54.22
C LYS A 10 2.41 -29.85 -53.51
N LEU A 11 3.59 -30.44 -53.70
CA LEU A 11 4.86 -29.96 -53.15
C LEU A 11 5.20 -28.54 -53.63
N ASP A 12 5.05 -28.28 -54.92
CA ASP A 12 5.33 -26.97 -55.51
C ASP A 12 4.39 -25.89 -54.96
N PHE A 13 3.09 -26.22 -54.81
CA PHE A 13 2.11 -25.31 -54.21
C PHE A 13 2.39 -25.04 -52.72
N GLU A 14 2.73 -26.07 -51.94
CA GLU A 14 3.11 -25.93 -50.52
C GLU A 14 4.36 -25.07 -50.35
N ASN A 15 5.38 -25.25 -51.20
CA ASN A 15 6.59 -24.43 -51.19
C ASN A 15 6.28 -22.96 -51.51
N LEU A 16 5.48 -22.70 -52.55
CA LEU A 16 5.06 -21.34 -52.92
C LEU A 16 4.25 -20.66 -51.80
N LEU A 17 3.35 -21.39 -51.15
CA LEU A 17 2.60 -20.92 -49.98
C LEU A 17 3.53 -20.60 -48.80
N ASN A 18 4.52 -21.44 -48.54
CA ASN A 18 5.48 -21.22 -47.45
C ASN A 18 6.35 -19.98 -47.72
N GLU A 19 6.78 -19.76 -48.96
CA GLU A 19 7.56 -18.58 -49.36
C GLU A 19 6.73 -17.30 -49.29
N THR A 20 5.53 -17.30 -49.87
CA THR A 20 4.65 -16.12 -49.86
C THR A 20 4.16 -15.76 -48.45
N SER A 21 3.91 -16.75 -47.60
CA SER A 21 3.53 -16.54 -46.19
C SER A 21 4.73 -16.25 -45.27
N HIS A 22 5.96 -16.46 -45.71
CA HIS A 22 7.16 -16.35 -44.87
C HIS A 22 7.28 -14.97 -44.22
N ALA A 23 7.15 -13.90 -45.00
CA ALA A 23 7.26 -12.52 -44.51
C ALA A 23 6.14 -12.16 -43.50
N LEU A 24 4.93 -12.66 -43.76
CA LEU A 24 3.78 -12.47 -42.87
C LEU A 24 4.01 -13.22 -41.55
N ARG A 25 4.38 -14.50 -41.63
CA ARG A 25 4.67 -15.35 -40.48
C ARG A 25 5.83 -14.80 -39.64
N SER A 26 6.94 -14.42 -40.27
CA SER A 26 8.10 -13.87 -39.56
C SER A 26 7.75 -12.57 -38.83
N THR A 27 6.93 -11.71 -39.45
CA THR A 27 6.43 -10.48 -38.82
C THR A 27 5.57 -10.80 -37.62
N PHE A 28 4.59 -11.70 -37.73
CA PHE A 28 3.73 -12.07 -36.60
C PHE A 28 4.51 -12.72 -35.45
N VAL A 29 5.43 -13.63 -35.75
CA VAL A 29 6.27 -14.29 -34.75
C VAL A 29 7.14 -13.26 -34.02
N SER A 30 7.83 -12.39 -34.76
CA SER A 30 8.70 -11.36 -34.18
C SER A 30 7.91 -10.36 -33.33
N LYS A 31 6.75 -9.91 -33.80
CA LYS A 31 5.89 -8.99 -33.04
C LYS A 31 5.33 -9.67 -31.80
N HIS A 32 4.79 -10.87 -31.92
CA HIS A 32 4.30 -11.64 -30.78
C HIS A 32 5.36 -11.77 -29.69
N GLN A 33 6.57 -12.21 -30.03
CA GLN A 33 7.67 -12.36 -29.07
C GLN A 33 7.97 -11.05 -28.33
N ARG A 34 8.01 -9.92 -29.05
CA ARG A 34 8.32 -8.62 -28.45
C ARG A 34 7.20 -8.10 -27.55
N PHE A 35 5.94 -8.38 -27.89
CA PHE A 35 4.80 -8.08 -27.02
C PHE A 35 4.78 -8.97 -25.77
N ASP A 36 5.07 -10.26 -25.93
CA ASP A 36 5.13 -11.22 -24.82
C ASP A 36 6.22 -10.82 -23.80
N GLU A 37 7.43 -10.52 -24.29
CA GLU A 37 8.54 -10.01 -23.46
C GLU A 37 8.16 -8.70 -22.74
N PHE A 38 7.52 -7.76 -23.45
CA PHE A 38 7.02 -6.52 -22.84
C PHE A 38 6.03 -6.78 -21.69
N PHE A 39 5.06 -7.69 -21.87
CA PHE A 39 4.06 -7.96 -20.85
C PHE A 39 4.64 -8.71 -19.65
N LEU A 40 5.60 -9.61 -19.86
CA LEU A 40 6.32 -10.27 -18.77
C LEU A 40 7.11 -9.25 -17.93
N ASP A 41 7.87 -8.36 -18.59
CA ASP A 41 8.58 -7.26 -17.92
C ASP A 41 7.62 -6.33 -17.17
N LEU A 42 6.46 -6.01 -17.77
CA LEU A 42 5.46 -5.17 -17.13
C LEU A 42 4.90 -5.80 -15.86
N LEU A 43 4.64 -7.10 -15.88
CA LEU A 43 4.16 -7.84 -14.70
C LEU A 43 5.21 -7.83 -13.59
N GLU A 44 6.48 -8.11 -13.91
CA GLU A 44 7.58 -8.08 -12.93
C GLU A 44 7.77 -6.69 -12.32
N ASN A 45 7.79 -5.64 -13.15
CA ASN A 45 7.89 -4.26 -12.67
C ASN A 45 6.71 -3.87 -11.79
N THR A 46 5.49 -4.29 -12.14
CA THR A 46 4.29 -4.03 -11.33
C THR A 46 4.38 -4.74 -9.99
N GLU A 47 4.80 -6.01 -9.96
CA GLU A 47 5.01 -6.76 -8.72
C GLU A 47 6.04 -6.07 -7.83
N ARG A 48 7.17 -5.63 -8.40
CA ARG A 48 8.20 -4.89 -7.67
C ARG A 48 7.65 -3.59 -7.09
N SER A 49 6.96 -2.77 -7.89
CA SER A 49 6.35 -1.53 -7.39
C SER A 49 5.35 -1.82 -6.26
N LEU A 50 4.51 -2.86 -6.39
CA LEU A 50 3.60 -3.26 -5.32
C LEU A 50 4.35 -3.68 -4.05
N ASN A 51 5.42 -4.45 -4.17
CA ASN A 51 6.26 -4.85 -3.03
C ASN A 51 6.89 -3.63 -2.33
N GLU A 52 7.35 -2.65 -3.09
CA GLU A 52 7.87 -1.41 -2.51
C GLU A 52 6.76 -0.60 -1.82
N MET A 53 5.52 -0.59 -2.34
CA MET A 53 4.37 0.01 -1.65
C MET A 53 4.08 -0.68 -0.30
N PHE A 54 4.16 -2.01 -0.24
CA PHE A 54 4.02 -2.74 1.02
C PHE A 54 5.15 -2.43 2.01
N ARG A 55 6.37 -2.17 1.53
CA ARG A 55 7.47 -1.68 2.39
C ARG A 55 7.19 -0.28 2.95
N TYR A 56 6.61 0.62 2.15
CA TYR A 56 6.18 1.93 2.66
C TYR A 56 5.15 1.80 3.79
N TYR A 57 4.16 0.93 3.62
CA TYR A 57 3.14 0.66 4.62
C TYR A 57 3.72 0.10 5.93
N THR A 58 4.67 -0.84 5.84
CA THR A 58 5.30 -1.48 7.01
C THR A 58 6.34 -0.61 7.72
N GLY A 59 6.50 0.66 7.33
CA GLY A 59 7.36 1.63 7.99
C GLY A 59 8.69 1.90 7.28
N GLY A 60 8.90 1.38 6.08
CA GLY A 60 10.05 1.72 5.24
C GLY A 60 10.09 3.20 4.86
N ASN A 61 11.30 3.74 4.74
CA ASN A 61 11.55 5.11 4.26
C ASN A 61 11.57 5.13 2.72
N VAL A 62 10.41 4.87 2.11
CA VAL A 62 10.24 4.80 0.66
C VAL A 62 9.40 6.00 0.21
N ASN A 63 9.80 6.67 -0.86
CA ASN A 63 9.00 7.74 -1.44
C ASN A 63 8.01 7.13 -2.46
N LEU A 64 6.73 7.05 -2.06
CA LEU A 64 5.66 6.49 -2.88
C LEU A 64 5.45 7.25 -4.20
N GLU A 65 5.72 8.55 -4.20
CA GLU A 65 5.62 9.38 -5.40
C GLU A 65 6.76 9.11 -6.38
N GLU A 66 7.99 8.92 -5.88
CA GLU A 66 9.16 8.58 -6.69
C GLU A 66 9.01 7.18 -7.32
N MET A 67 8.57 6.20 -6.55
CA MET A 67 8.31 4.83 -7.04
C MET A 67 7.29 4.81 -8.19
N LEU A 68 6.19 5.54 -8.02
CA LEU A 68 5.17 5.65 -9.07
C LEU A 68 5.71 6.36 -10.31
N ASN A 69 6.51 7.42 -10.14
CA ASN A 69 7.16 8.09 -11.26
C ASN A 69 8.10 7.13 -12.01
N ASP A 70 8.93 6.35 -11.30
CA ASP A 70 9.83 5.36 -11.90
C ASP A 70 9.05 4.27 -12.67
N PHE A 71 7.96 3.76 -12.10
CA PHE A 71 7.05 2.83 -12.79
C PHE A 71 6.56 3.38 -14.13
N TRP A 72 6.04 4.62 -14.14
CA TRP A 72 5.50 5.23 -15.36
C TRP A 72 6.57 5.57 -16.39
N SER A 73 7.77 5.98 -15.96
CA SER A 73 8.92 6.21 -16.84
C SER A 73 9.36 4.90 -17.52
N ARG A 74 9.55 3.83 -16.75
CA ARG A 74 9.90 2.51 -17.31
C ARG A 74 8.84 1.98 -18.26
N LEU A 75 7.57 2.13 -17.91
CA LEU A 75 6.46 1.74 -18.78
C LEU A 75 6.47 2.52 -20.10
N LEU A 76 6.73 3.83 -20.05
CA LEU A 76 6.86 4.65 -21.26
C LEU A 76 7.99 4.16 -22.15
N GLU A 77 9.18 3.94 -21.59
CA GLU A 77 10.37 3.51 -22.34
C GLU A 77 10.13 2.18 -23.07
N ARG A 78 9.53 1.22 -22.35
CA ARG A 78 9.16 -0.10 -22.88
C ARG A 78 8.06 -0.01 -23.95
N MET A 79 7.01 0.78 -23.74
CA MET A 79 5.97 0.97 -24.75
C MET A 79 6.50 1.69 -25.99
N PHE A 80 7.35 2.68 -25.79
CA PHE A 80 7.93 3.47 -26.88
C PHE A 80 8.80 2.59 -27.79
N THR A 81 9.65 1.72 -27.21
CA THR A 81 10.47 0.76 -27.97
C THR A 81 9.66 -0.34 -28.65
N LEU A 82 8.51 -0.72 -28.10
CA LEU A 82 7.59 -1.70 -28.71
C LEU A 82 6.86 -1.10 -29.92
N LEU A 83 6.30 0.10 -29.77
CA LEU A 83 5.56 0.79 -30.82
C LEU A 83 6.46 1.23 -31.99
N ASN A 84 7.71 1.60 -31.69
CA ASN A 84 8.68 2.11 -32.66
C ASN A 84 9.78 1.09 -32.97
N SER A 85 9.43 -0.20 -33.03
CA SER A 85 10.40 -1.29 -33.18
C SER A 85 11.26 -1.25 -34.45
N GLN A 86 10.85 -0.47 -35.45
CA GLN A 86 11.54 -0.29 -36.72
C GLN A 86 12.74 0.65 -36.62
N TYR A 87 12.87 1.39 -35.52
CA TYR A 87 13.98 2.30 -35.25
C TYR A 87 14.90 1.71 -34.19
N VAL A 88 16.19 2.03 -34.30
CA VAL A 88 17.15 1.81 -33.23
C VAL A 88 17.03 2.98 -32.26
N ILE A 89 16.33 2.76 -31.16
CA ILE A 89 16.14 3.77 -30.12
C ILE A 89 17.26 3.59 -29.09
N THR A 90 18.07 4.63 -28.89
CA THR A 90 19.16 4.63 -27.92
C THR A 90 18.65 4.93 -26.51
N GLU A 91 19.45 4.57 -25.50
CA GLU A 91 19.15 4.86 -24.10
C GLU A 91 19.06 6.38 -23.84
N ASP A 92 19.97 7.18 -24.42
CA ASP A 92 19.93 8.64 -24.34
C ASP A 92 18.61 9.23 -24.87
N TYR A 93 18.04 8.61 -25.91
CA TYR A 93 16.78 9.06 -26.49
C TYR A 93 15.59 8.72 -25.57
N LEU A 94 15.62 7.55 -24.92
CA LEU A 94 14.64 7.15 -23.92
C LEU A 94 14.70 8.06 -22.69
N GLU A 95 15.89 8.37 -22.18
CA GLU A 95 16.06 9.31 -21.06
C GLU A 95 15.54 10.71 -21.43
N CYS A 96 15.80 11.15 -22.67
CA CYS A 96 15.25 12.38 -23.20
C CYS A 96 13.71 12.38 -23.19
N ILE A 97 13.08 11.32 -23.71
CA ILE A 97 11.61 11.20 -23.71
C ILE A 97 11.05 11.19 -22.28
N SER A 98 11.68 10.47 -21.37
CA SER A 98 11.27 10.40 -19.96
C SER A 98 11.26 11.79 -19.30
N LYS A 99 12.15 12.72 -19.71
CA LYS A 99 12.14 14.13 -19.24
C LYS A 99 10.91 14.93 -19.72
N TYR A 100 10.28 14.53 -20.83
CA TYR A 100 9.12 15.21 -21.40
C TYR A 100 7.78 14.50 -21.09
N ILE A 101 7.78 13.47 -20.23
CA ILE A 101 6.58 12.65 -19.93
C ILE A 101 5.39 13.49 -19.46
N ASP A 102 5.62 14.51 -18.64
CA ASP A 102 4.58 15.39 -18.09
C ASP A 102 3.93 16.30 -19.16
N GLN A 103 4.69 16.65 -20.19
CA GLN A 103 4.25 17.51 -21.28
C GLN A 103 3.54 16.69 -22.37
N LEU A 104 4.12 15.54 -22.71
CA LEU A 104 3.59 14.63 -23.73
C LEU A 104 2.33 13.90 -23.26
N LYS A 105 2.20 13.68 -21.94
CA LYS A 105 1.11 12.91 -21.32
C LYS A 105 0.73 11.66 -22.12
N PRO A 106 1.68 10.74 -22.38
CA PRO A 106 1.43 9.53 -23.18
C PRO A 106 0.32 8.64 -22.58
N PHE A 107 0.11 8.72 -21.27
CA PHE A 107 -0.94 8.02 -20.52
C PHE A 107 -2.10 8.94 -20.08
N GLY A 108 -2.18 10.15 -20.65
CA GLY A 108 -3.14 11.16 -20.25
C GLY A 108 -3.00 11.54 -18.77
N ASP A 109 -4.14 11.64 -18.08
CA ASP A 109 -4.20 11.99 -16.65
C ASP A 109 -4.16 10.77 -15.73
N VAL A 110 -4.05 9.54 -16.26
CA VAL A 110 -4.07 8.30 -15.45
C VAL A 110 -2.93 8.25 -14.43
N PRO A 111 -1.66 8.52 -14.78
CA PRO A 111 -0.56 8.49 -13.81
C PRO A 111 -0.81 9.43 -12.63
N ARG A 112 -1.25 10.66 -12.91
CA ARG A 112 -1.53 11.68 -11.90
C ARG A 112 -2.69 11.27 -10.98
N LYS A 113 -3.79 10.74 -11.53
CA LYS A 113 -4.94 10.30 -10.74
C LYS A 113 -4.60 9.09 -9.87
N LEU A 114 -3.93 8.09 -10.45
CA LEU A 114 -3.54 6.88 -9.73
C LEU A 114 -2.58 7.23 -8.60
N LYS A 115 -1.58 8.07 -8.86
CA LYS A 115 -0.64 8.57 -7.86
C LYS A 115 -1.34 9.27 -6.71
N ALA A 116 -2.23 10.22 -7.00
CA ALA A 116 -2.98 10.90 -5.95
C ALA A 116 -3.84 9.93 -5.10
N GLN A 117 -4.47 8.94 -5.73
CA GLN A 117 -5.31 7.96 -5.03
C GLN A 117 -4.49 7.00 -4.15
N ILE A 118 -3.43 6.40 -4.71
CA ILE A 118 -2.56 5.47 -3.99
C ILE A 118 -1.86 6.19 -2.84
N THR A 119 -1.29 7.38 -3.08
CA THR A 119 -0.63 8.16 -2.03
C THR A 119 -1.56 8.48 -0.87
N ARG A 120 -2.79 8.93 -1.14
CA ARG A 120 -3.79 9.19 -0.08
C ARG A 120 -4.16 7.92 0.69
N ALA A 121 -4.43 6.81 -0.02
CA ALA A 121 -4.82 5.56 0.61
C ALA A 121 -3.73 5.00 1.52
N PHE A 122 -2.48 4.99 1.06
CA PHE A 122 -1.35 4.46 1.85
C PHE A 122 -0.96 5.36 3.01
N ILE A 123 -1.02 6.70 2.85
CA ILE A 123 -0.82 7.62 3.96
C ILE A 123 -1.90 7.39 5.03
N ALA A 124 -3.18 7.35 4.65
CA ALA A 124 -4.28 7.12 5.59
C ALA A 124 -4.10 5.77 6.33
N ALA A 125 -3.86 4.69 5.60
CA ALA A 125 -3.65 3.37 6.19
C ALA A 125 -2.44 3.32 7.13
N ARG A 126 -1.30 3.90 6.72
CA ARG A 126 -0.08 3.96 7.53
C ARG A 126 -0.31 4.79 8.80
N THR A 127 -0.88 5.99 8.68
CA THR A 127 -1.16 6.87 9.81
C THR A 127 -2.13 6.22 10.79
N PHE A 128 -3.18 5.56 10.30
CA PHE A 128 -4.13 4.84 11.14
C PHE A 128 -3.45 3.71 11.94
N VAL A 129 -2.66 2.86 11.27
CA VAL A 129 -1.95 1.76 11.95
C VAL A 129 -0.91 2.26 12.95
N GLN A 130 -0.18 3.34 12.60
CA GLN A 130 0.73 4.01 13.53
C GLN A 130 -0.02 4.58 14.73
N GLY A 131 -1.17 5.22 14.51
CA GLY A 131 -2.08 5.71 15.54
C GLY A 131 -2.49 4.59 16.49
N LEU A 132 -2.98 3.46 15.98
CA LEU A 132 -3.33 2.29 16.79
C LEU A 132 -2.15 1.79 17.65
N SER A 133 -0.95 1.79 17.09
CA SER A 133 0.25 1.39 17.85
C SER A 133 0.55 2.36 18.99
N VAL A 134 0.42 3.68 18.76
CA VAL A 134 0.57 4.72 19.78
C VAL A 134 -0.51 4.58 20.85
N GLY A 135 -1.78 4.43 20.45
CA GLY A 135 -2.89 4.21 21.39
C GLY A 135 -2.69 2.99 22.28
N ARG A 136 -2.22 1.87 21.70
CA ARG A 136 -1.83 0.66 22.46
C ARG A 136 -0.72 0.96 23.46
N GLU A 137 0.33 1.67 23.04
CA GLU A 137 1.47 1.99 23.90
C GLU A 137 1.07 2.90 25.07
N VAL A 138 0.26 3.94 24.81
CA VAL A 138 -0.28 4.83 25.85
C VAL A 138 -1.11 4.03 26.85
N ALA A 139 -2.05 3.19 26.39
CA ALA A 139 -2.86 2.35 27.29
C ALA A 139 -2.00 1.40 28.15
N GLN A 140 -0.96 0.81 27.57
CA GLN A 140 0.00 -0.04 28.30
C GLN A 140 0.81 0.74 29.33
N ARG A 141 1.19 2.00 29.05
CA ARG A 141 1.91 2.85 30.01
C ARG A 141 1.00 3.33 31.14
N VAL A 142 -0.21 3.78 30.82
CA VAL A 142 -1.20 4.27 31.79
C VAL A 142 -1.62 3.20 32.79
N SER A 143 -1.79 1.95 32.33
CA SER A 143 -2.12 0.82 33.21
C SER A 143 -1.05 0.46 34.24
N LYS A 144 0.20 0.93 34.06
CA LYS A 144 1.31 0.69 34.98
C LYS A 144 1.49 1.81 36.02
N VAL A 145 0.70 2.88 35.95
CA VAL A 145 0.74 3.97 36.94
C VAL A 145 0.20 3.45 38.27
N SER A 146 1.06 3.44 39.30
CA SER A 146 0.69 2.96 40.63
C SER A 146 -0.25 3.93 41.35
N SER A 147 -1.10 3.39 42.22
CA SER A 147 -1.98 4.21 43.07
C SER A 147 -1.16 4.93 44.14
N THR A 148 -1.50 6.21 44.38
CA THR A 148 -0.86 6.99 45.45
C THR A 148 -1.23 6.48 46.84
N ALA A 149 -0.38 6.71 47.83
CA ALA A 149 -0.68 6.35 49.22
C ALA A 149 -1.97 7.01 49.74
N ALA A 150 -2.27 8.24 49.28
CA ALA A 150 -3.53 8.93 49.58
C ALA A 150 -4.74 8.21 49.00
N CYS A 151 -4.66 7.73 47.75
CA CYS A 151 -5.70 6.93 47.12
C CYS A 151 -5.92 5.61 47.88
N ILE A 152 -4.85 4.88 48.21
CA ILE A 152 -4.94 3.63 48.97
C ILE A 152 -5.65 3.86 50.31
N LYS A 153 -5.26 4.90 51.06
CA LYS A 153 -5.92 5.27 52.32
C LYS A 153 -7.41 5.59 52.13
N ALA A 154 -7.77 6.32 51.08
CA ALA A 154 -9.16 6.67 50.77
C ALA A 154 -10.00 5.43 50.39
N LEU A 155 -9.45 4.52 49.58
CA LEU A 155 -10.07 3.25 49.23
C LEU A 155 -10.26 2.35 50.46
N THR A 156 -9.25 2.23 51.32
CA THR A 156 -9.37 1.47 52.57
C THR A 156 -10.48 2.03 53.47
N LYS A 157 -10.56 3.36 53.59
CA LYS A 157 -11.62 4.02 54.36
C LYS A 157 -13.01 3.72 53.79
N MET A 158 -13.12 3.70 52.46
CA MET A 158 -14.39 3.46 51.79
C MET A 158 -14.85 1.99 51.85
N LEU A 159 -13.93 1.04 51.71
CA LEU A 159 -14.24 -0.38 51.55
C LEU A 159 -14.18 -1.17 52.87
N TYR A 160 -13.24 -0.86 53.75
CA TYR A 160 -12.90 -1.73 54.88
C TYR A 160 -13.18 -1.12 56.26
N CYS A 161 -13.19 0.20 56.42
CA CYS A 161 -13.53 0.81 57.72
C CYS A 161 -14.92 0.44 58.28
N PRO A 162 -15.98 0.18 57.47
CA PRO A 162 -17.26 -0.29 58.01
C PRO A 162 -17.15 -1.59 58.81
N TYR A 163 -16.29 -2.52 58.39
CA TYR A 163 -16.04 -3.77 59.13
C TYR A 163 -15.44 -3.49 60.51
N CYS A 164 -14.49 -2.55 60.60
CA CYS A 164 -13.89 -2.14 61.87
C CYS A 164 -14.89 -1.44 62.81
N GLN A 165 -15.95 -0.85 62.25
CA GLN A 165 -17.01 -0.16 62.99
C GLN A 165 -18.22 -1.06 63.30
N GLY A 166 -18.13 -2.37 63.01
CA GLY A 166 -19.22 -3.33 63.25
C GLY A 166 -20.35 -3.28 62.22
N SER A 167 -20.22 -2.48 61.16
CA SER A 167 -21.18 -2.37 60.06
C SER A 167 -20.79 -3.31 58.92
N ILE A 168 -21.18 -4.58 59.02
CA ILE A 168 -20.83 -5.63 58.06
C ILE A 168 -21.79 -5.60 56.86
N GLY A 169 -21.26 -5.72 55.65
CA GLY A 169 -22.06 -5.84 54.42
C GLY A 169 -22.67 -4.55 53.88
N VAL A 170 -22.38 -3.40 54.52
CA VAL A 170 -22.85 -2.09 54.06
C VAL A 170 -22.01 -1.63 52.86
N LYS A 171 -22.68 -1.30 51.75
CA LYS A 171 -22.03 -0.78 50.54
C LYS A 171 -21.77 0.72 50.66
N PRO A 172 -20.66 1.25 50.10
CA PRO A 172 -20.42 2.68 50.07
C PRO A 172 -21.47 3.40 49.20
N CYS A 173 -21.85 4.61 49.62
CA CYS A 173 -22.76 5.46 48.86
C CYS A 173 -22.20 5.73 47.45
N LYS A 174 -23.06 5.79 46.43
CA LYS A 174 -22.67 6.05 45.03
C LYS A 174 -21.74 7.27 44.89
N ASN A 175 -22.14 8.41 45.45
CA ASN A 175 -21.36 9.65 45.35
C ASN A 175 -20.03 9.57 46.12
N TYR A 176 -20.01 8.89 47.27
CA TYR A 176 -18.78 8.67 48.02
C TYR A 176 -17.80 7.83 47.19
N CYS A 177 -18.28 6.74 46.59
CA CYS A 177 -17.51 5.91 45.68
C CYS A 177 -16.94 6.68 44.49
N LEU A 178 -17.79 7.42 43.78
CA LEU A 178 -17.36 8.22 42.63
C LEU A 178 -16.30 9.27 43.01
N ASN A 179 -16.42 9.92 44.16
CA ASN A 179 -15.44 10.91 44.61
C ASN A 179 -14.09 10.27 44.93
N VAL A 180 -14.07 9.12 45.62
CA VAL A 180 -12.83 8.37 45.89
C VAL A 180 -12.18 7.90 44.58
N MET A 181 -12.97 7.33 43.67
CA MET A 181 -12.46 6.86 42.38
C MET A 181 -11.92 7.99 41.50
N LYS A 182 -12.61 9.15 41.43
CA LYS A 182 -12.13 10.33 40.72
C LYS A 182 -10.80 10.85 41.26
N GLY A 183 -10.65 10.89 42.59
CA GLY A 183 -9.38 11.28 43.22
C GLY A 183 -8.24 10.28 42.95
N CYS A 184 -8.56 8.99 42.92
CA CYS A 184 -7.60 7.92 42.62
C CYS A 184 -7.14 7.90 41.16
N LEU A 185 -8.03 8.27 40.23
CA LEU A 185 -7.80 8.24 38.79
C LEU A 185 -7.52 9.62 38.19
N ALA A 186 -7.21 10.63 39.01
CA ALA A 186 -7.05 12.01 38.55
C ALA A 186 -5.99 12.14 37.44
N ASN A 187 -4.81 11.55 37.64
CA ASN A 187 -3.72 11.57 36.65
C ASN A 187 -4.09 10.87 35.33
N GLN A 188 -4.95 9.85 35.39
CA GLN A 188 -5.45 9.17 34.20
C GLN A 188 -6.55 9.99 33.52
N ALA A 189 -7.37 10.69 34.30
CA ALA A 189 -8.42 11.57 33.80
C ALA A 189 -7.84 12.79 33.06
N ASP A 190 -6.62 13.23 33.39
CA ASP A 190 -5.93 14.30 32.66
C ASP A 190 -5.66 13.95 31.19
N LEU A 191 -5.65 12.67 30.83
CA LEU A 191 -5.50 12.22 29.44
C LEU A 191 -6.80 12.27 28.63
N ASP A 192 -7.97 12.37 29.27
CA ASP A 192 -9.28 12.36 28.61
C ASP A 192 -9.42 13.36 27.44
N PRO A 193 -9.05 14.65 27.55
CA PRO A 193 -9.21 15.60 26.44
C PRO A 193 -8.33 15.26 25.23
N GLU A 194 -7.09 14.82 25.45
CA GLU A 194 -6.17 14.42 24.37
C GLU A 194 -6.56 13.07 23.77
N TRP A 195 -7.05 12.15 24.61
CA TRP A 195 -7.52 10.84 24.18
C TRP A 195 -8.76 10.96 23.29
N ASN A 196 -9.71 11.83 23.63
CA ASN A 196 -10.88 12.09 22.80
C ASN A 196 -10.48 12.70 21.44
N GLN A 197 -9.59 13.69 21.41
CA GLN A 197 -9.06 14.24 20.16
C GLN A 197 -8.34 13.18 19.31
N TYR A 198 -7.55 12.31 19.95
CA TYR A 198 -6.89 11.18 19.29
C TYR A 198 -7.90 10.20 18.68
N ILE A 199 -8.96 9.82 19.41
CA ILE A 199 -10.01 8.92 18.90
C ILE A 199 -10.78 9.58 17.76
N ASP A 200 -11.13 10.86 17.88
CA ASP A 200 -11.82 11.60 16.82
C ASP A 200 -10.97 11.64 15.55
N ALA A 201 -9.66 11.88 15.66
CA ALA A 201 -8.73 11.86 14.54
C ALA A 201 -8.59 10.47 13.89
N MET A 202 -8.83 9.39 14.65
CA MET A 202 -8.78 8.01 14.16
C MET A 202 -10.08 7.54 13.50
N LEU A 203 -11.19 8.25 13.70
CA LEU A 203 -12.51 7.94 13.15
C LEU A 203 -12.84 8.71 11.85
N LEU A 204 -11.99 9.67 11.47
CA LEU A 204 -12.03 10.42 10.21
C LEU A 204 -11.42 9.63 9.05
#